data_AF-A0AAE6SRI3-F1
#
_entry.id   AF-A0AAE6SRI3-F1
#
_cell.length_a   1.000
_cell.length_b   1.000
_cell.length_c   1.000
_cell.angle_alpha   90.00
_cell.angle_beta   90.00
_cell.angle_gamma   90.00
#
_symmetry.space_group_name_H-M   'P 1'
#
loop_
_entity.id
_entity.type
_entity.pdbx_description
1 polymer ?
#
loop_
_entity_poly.entity_id
_entity_poly.type
_entity_poly.pdbx_seq_one_letter_code
_entity_poly.pdbx_strand_id
1 'polypeptide(L)'
;MSLTDLKRKKPKDTRVKVSVDDFIEDANNYALGLGASHGQPDITSTTQEFLKGLDKKSTKIYRHATFTLTEKSISQLDEIAKTSKVAKSKILRILIDEFYQQSSVKQSDLLRKTSR
;
A
#
# COMPACT_ATOMS: atom_id res chain seq x y z
N MET A 1 -42.82 -9.45 -17.93
CA MET A 1 -41.40 -9.90 -17.89
C MET A 1 -41.19 -10.60 -16.55
N SER A 2 -40.94 -11.93 -16.55
CA SER A 2 -40.91 -12.77 -15.33
C SER A 2 -39.53 -12.76 -14.65
N LEU A 3 -39.50 -12.57 -13.32
CA LEU A 3 -38.29 -12.57 -12.46
C LEU A 3 -37.87 -13.98 -12.04
N THR A 4 -37.79 -14.93 -12.97
CA THR A 4 -37.53 -16.34 -12.63
C THR A 4 -36.08 -16.81 -12.72
N ASP A 5 -35.14 -16.01 -13.25
CA ASP A 5 -33.78 -16.51 -13.50
C ASP A 5 -32.66 -15.63 -12.94
N LEU A 6 -32.62 -15.48 -11.61
CA LEU A 6 -31.43 -14.95 -10.93
C LEU A 6 -30.80 -15.95 -9.96
N LYS A 7 -30.73 -17.23 -10.33
CA LYS A 7 -29.92 -18.21 -9.61
C LYS A 7 -28.47 -18.20 -10.13
N ARG A 8 -27.63 -17.32 -9.58
CA ARG A 8 -26.17 -17.36 -9.82
C ARG A 8 -25.57 -18.57 -9.09
N LYS A 9 -25.45 -19.72 -9.76
CA LYS A 9 -24.64 -20.84 -9.28
C LYS A 9 -23.16 -20.53 -9.56
N LYS A 10 -22.46 -19.94 -8.60
CA LYS A 10 -20.98 -19.98 -8.63
C LYS A 10 -20.53 -21.37 -8.15
N PRO A 11 -19.63 -22.07 -8.86
CA PRO A 11 -19.07 -23.32 -8.35
C PRO A 11 -18.29 -23.02 -7.06
N LYS A 12 -18.43 -23.90 -6.07
CA LYS A 12 -17.73 -23.79 -4.78
C LYS A 12 -16.26 -24.13 -5.03
N ASP A 13 -15.38 -23.18 -4.74
CA ASP A 13 -13.93 -23.34 -4.91
C ASP A 13 -13.46 -24.56 -4.11
N THR A 14 -12.77 -25.48 -4.78
CA THR A 14 -12.22 -26.70 -4.19
C THR A 14 -11.05 -26.32 -3.31
N ARG A 15 -11.30 -26.27 -2.00
CA ARG A 15 -10.25 -26.09 -1.00
C ARG A 15 -9.25 -27.24 -1.11
N VAL A 16 -8.00 -26.90 -1.44
CA VAL A 16 -6.88 -27.83 -1.38
C VAL A 16 -6.71 -28.28 0.07
N LYS A 17 -6.59 -29.59 0.29
CA LYS A 17 -6.33 -30.14 1.61
C LYS A 17 -4.85 -29.93 1.90
N VAL A 18 -4.54 -28.98 2.77
CA VAL A 18 -3.19 -28.79 3.32
C VAL A 18 -2.93 -29.83 4.40
N SER A 19 -1.71 -30.37 4.43
CA SER A 19 -1.26 -31.28 5.49
C SER A 19 -0.79 -30.47 6.70
N VAL A 20 -0.64 -31.14 7.85
CA VAL A 20 -0.18 -30.48 9.08
C VAL A 20 1.29 -30.05 8.94
N ASP A 21 2.12 -30.89 8.32
CA ASP A 21 3.54 -30.59 8.09
C ASP A 21 3.71 -29.37 7.18
N ASP A 22 2.91 -29.28 6.11
CA ASP A 22 2.90 -28.17 5.16
C ASP A 22 2.49 -26.84 5.82
N PHE A 23 1.54 -26.88 6.77
CA PHE A 23 1.15 -25.71 7.55
C PHE A 23 2.23 -25.26 8.55
N ILE A 24 2.95 -26.20 9.15
CA ILE A 24 4.03 -25.91 10.10
C ILE A 24 5.22 -25.27 9.37
N GLU A 25 5.58 -25.81 8.19
CA GLU A 25 6.66 -25.26 7.38
C GLU A 25 6.34 -23.84 6.88
N ASP A 26 5.11 -23.59 6.42
CA ASP A 26 4.69 -22.24 5.99
C ASP A 26 4.68 -21.24 7.16
N ALA A 27 4.23 -21.66 8.35
CA ALA A 27 4.27 -20.82 9.55
C ALA A 27 5.70 -20.46 9.97
N ASN A 28 6.64 -21.40 9.87
CA ASN A 28 8.06 -21.15 10.15
C ASN A 28 8.68 -20.20 9.12
N ASN A 29 8.42 -20.41 7.83
CA ASN A 29 8.88 -19.52 6.76
C ASN A 29 8.33 -18.09 6.93
N TYR A 30 7.06 -17.98 7.32
CA TYR A 30 6.42 -16.70 7.63
C TYR A 30 7.06 -16.00 8.84
N ALA A 31 7.33 -16.73 9.92
CA ALA A 31 8.00 -16.19 11.11
C ALA A 31 9.42 -15.68 10.80
N LEU A 32 10.10 -16.33 9.86
CA LEU A 32 11.44 -15.95 9.38
C LEU A 32 11.40 -14.83 8.31
N GLY A 33 10.21 -14.40 7.88
CA GLY A 33 10.04 -13.36 6.86
C GLY A 33 10.38 -13.82 5.44
N LEU A 34 10.54 -15.13 5.22
CA LEU A 34 10.74 -15.72 3.91
C LEU A 34 9.37 -15.90 3.26
N GLY A 35 9.08 -15.07 2.25
CA GLY A 35 7.80 -15.12 1.53
C GLY A 35 7.53 -16.53 0.99
N ALA A 36 6.37 -17.07 1.33
CA ALA A 36 5.94 -18.42 0.98
C ALA A 36 6.17 -18.72 -0.51
N SER A 37 7.21 -19.51 -0.80
CA SER A 37 7.55 -19.95 -2.15
C SER A 37 6.90 -21.30 -2.43
N HIS A 38 5.57 -21.35 -2.48
CA HIS A 38 4.86 -22.40 -3.20
C HIS A 38 3.89 -21.73 -4.17
N GLY A 39 4.42 -21.39 -5.35
CA GLY A 39 3.63 -20.84 -6.46
C GLY A 39 4.37 -20.05 -7.56
N GLN A 40 5.61 -19.56 -7.35
CA GLN A 40 6.53 -18.83 -8.29
C GLN A 40 5.97 -17.62 -9.10
N PRO A 41 6.83 -16.71 -9.65
CA PRO A 41 8.29 -16.67 -9.63
C PRO A 41 8.92 -15.42 -8.97
N ASP A 42 10.16 -15.64 -8.51
CA ASP A 42 11.32 -14.75 -8.42
C ASP A 42 11.14 -13.26 -8.13
N ILE A 43 11.53 -12.88 -6.91
CA ILE A 43 11.73 -11.48 -6.47
C ILE A 43 13.21 -11.13 -6.69
N THR A 44 13.65 -11.09 -7.94
CA THR A 44 14.90 -10.40 -8.31
C THR A 44 14.62 -9.44 -9.45
N SER A 45 13.80 -8.43 -9.17
CA SER A 45 13.38 -7.49 -10.20
C SER A 45 13.60 -6.05 -9.78
N THR A 46 14.69 -5.51 -10.30
CA THR A 46 14.97 -4.13 -10.66
C THR A 46 13.73 -3.25 -10.71
N THR A 47 13.85 -2.04 -10.13
CA THR A 47 12.90 -0.91 -10.03
C THR A 47 12.01 -0.63 -11.25
N GLN A 48 12.31 -1.16 -12.43
CA GLN A 48 11.49 -1.04 -13.64
C GLN A 48 10.25 -1.96 -13.66
N GLU A 49 10.24 -3.09 -12.95
CA GLU A 49 9.04 -3.95 -12.89
C GLU A 49 7.96 -3.43 -11.93
N PHE A 50 8.33 -2.60 -10.94
CA PHE A 50 7.37 -1.99 -10.02
C PHE A 50 6.35 -1.09 -10.74
N LEU A 51 6.74 -0.49 -11.86
CA LEU A 51 5.88 0.39 -12.65
C LEU A 51 4.95 -0.35 -13.62
N LYS A 52 5.23 -1.64 -13.92
CA LYS A 52 4.46 -2.42 -14.91
C LYS A 52 3.26 -3.16 -14.30
N GLY A 53 3.22 -3.30 -12.96
CA GLY A 53 2.18 -3.99 -12.19
C GLY A 53 1.04 -3.10 -11.69
N LEU A 54 0.71 -2.00 -12.38
CA LEU A 54 -0.44 -1.14 -12.05
C LEU A 54 -1.80 -1.77 -12.45
N ASP A 55 -1.88 -3.10 -12.48
CA ASP A 55 -3.15 -3.81 -12.57
C ASP A 55 -3.98 -3.57 -11.31
N LYS A 56 -5.30 -3.68 -11.42
CA LYS A 56 -6.30 -3.33 -10.38
C LYS A 56 -6.12 -4.03 -9.01
N LYS A 57 -5.14 -4.93 -8.86
CA LYS A 57 -4.65 -5.52 -7.60
C LYS A 57 -3.62 -4.63 -6.86
N SER A 58 -3.19 -3.53 -7.47
CA SER A 58 -2.28 -2.50 -6.93
C SER A 58 -2.82 -1.75 -5.71
N THR A 59 -4.05 -1.97 -5.27
CA THR A 59 -4.49 -1.46 -3.96
C THR A 59 -3.67 -2.04 -2.81
N LYS A 60 -2.95 -3.16 -3.00
CA LYS A 60 -2.03 -3.71 -1.99
C LYS A 60 -0.78 -2.87 -1.71
N ILE A 61 -0.34 -1.98 -2.60
CA ILE A 61 0.90 -1.20 -2.38
C ILE A 61 0.68 0.04 -1.50
N TYR A 62 -0.56 0.52 -1.38
CA TYR A 62 -0.88 1.68 -0.56
C TYR A 62 -1.58 1.26 0.72
N ARG A 63 -0.98 1.60 1.86
CA ARG A 63 -1.59 1.40 3.19
C ARG A 63 -2.28 2.70 3.63
N HIS A 64 -3.45 2.57 4.25
CA HIS A 64 -4.11 3.70 4.90
C HIS A 64 -3.39 4.05 6.21
N ALA A 65 -3.28 5.34 6.49
CA ALA A 65 -2.71 5.87 7.71
C ALA A 65 -3.56 7.03 8.23
N THR A 66 -3.67 7.14 9.55
CA THR A 66 -4.34 8.24 10.23
C THR A 66 -3.29 9.11 10.91
N PHE A 67 -3.35 10.42 10.68
CA PHE A 67 -2.41 11.39 11.24
C PHE A 67 -3.17 12.42 12.07
N THR A 68 -2.58 12.84 13.18
CA THR A 68 -3.07 13.98 13.95
C THR A 68 -2.52 15.26 13.31
N LEU A 69 -3.40 16.10 12.81
CA LEU A 69 -3.06 17.38 12.16
C LEU A 69 -3.86 18.51 12.81
N THR A 70 -3.32 19.72 12.76
CA THR A 70 -4.07 20.92 13.17
C THR A 70 -5.14 21.27 12.12
N GLU A 71 -6.21 21.92 12.54
CA GLU A 71 -7.26 22.41 11.62
C GLU A 71 -6.72 23.33 10.52
N LYS A 72 -5.71 24.14 10.86
CA LYS A 72 -5.00 24.99 9.90
C LYS A 72 -4.32 24.15 8.84
N SER A 73 -3.60 23.10 9.22
CA SER A 73 -2.91 22.21 8.28
C SER A 73 -3.88 21.45 7.38
N ILE A 74 -5.04 21.03 7.91
CA ILE A 74 -6.10 20.37 7.13
C ILE A 74 -6.66 21.33 6.07
N SER A 75 -6.94 22.58 6.46
CA SER A 75 -7.42 23.63 5.55
C SER A 75 -6.40 23.92 4.44
N GLN A 76 -5.13 24.12 4.79
CA GLN A 76 -4.05 24.36 3.82
C GLN A 76 -3.91 23.20 2.82
N LEU A 77 -3.93 21.95 3.30
CA LEU A 77 -3.85 20.78 2.43
C LEU A 77 -5.07 20.68 1.49
N ASP A 78 -6.25 21.08 1.95
CA ASP A 78 -7.48 21.11 1.15
C ASP A 78 -7.45 22.18 0.07
N GLU A 79 -7.00 23.39 0.39
CA GLU A 79 -6.83 24.49 -0.57
C GLU A 79 -5.83 24.13 -1.68
N ILE A 80 -4.69 23.55 -1.30
CA ILE A 80 -3.66 23.09 -2.27
C ILE A 80 -4.24 22.01 -3.18
N ALA A 81 -4.96 21.03 -2.61
CA ALA A 81 -5.58 19.96 -3.39
C ALA A 81 -6.62 20.48 -4.39
N LYS A 82 -7.46 21.44 -3.96
CA LYS A 82 -8.47 22.09 -4.82
C LYS A 82 -7.83 22.86 -5.96
N THR A 83 -6.80 23.65 -5.66
CA THR A 83 -6.12 24.52 -6.64
C THR A 83 -5.32 23.72 -7.65
N SER A 84 -4.54 22.75 -7.19
CA SER A 84 -3.67 21.91 -8.04
C SER A 84 -4.43 20.78 -8.76
N LYS A 85 -5.67 20.48 -8.34
CA LYS A 85 -6.44 19.29 -8.77
C LYS A 85 -5.71 17.97 -8.49
N VAL A 86 -4.83 17.95 -7.47
CA VAL A 86 -4.10 16.76 -7.03
C VAL A 86 -4.72 16.22 -5.73
N ALA A 87 -4.83 14.89 -5.63
CA ALA A 87 -5.35 14.26 -4.41
C ALA A 87 -4.44 14.53 -3.19
N LYS A 88 -5.05 14.78 -2.02
CA LYS A 88 -4.34 15.03 -0.73
C LYS A 88 -3.28 13.98 -0.42
N SER A 89 -3.62 12.70 -0.58
CA SER A 89 -2.68 11.60 -0.32
C SER A 89 -1.50 11.56 -1.28
N LYS A 90 -1.64 12.09 -2.51
CA LYS A 90 -0.53 12.22 -3.46
C LYS A 90 0.38 13.39 -3.10
N ILE A 91 -0.20 14.52 -2.67
CA ILE A 91 0.56 15.66 -2.16
C ILE A 91 1.43 15.23 -0.98
N LEU A 92 0.86 14.54 0.01
CA LEU A 92 1.63 14.03 1.16
C LEU A 92 2.76 13.08 0.73
N ARG A 93 2.52 12.19 -0.24
CA ARG A 93 3.57 11.30 -0.78
C ARG A 93 4.72 12.07 -1.40
N ILE A 94 4.42 13.11 -2.20
CA ILE A 94 5.45 13.97 -2.82
C ILE A 94 6.25 14.69 -1.73
N LEU A 95 5.58 15.31 -0.75
CA LEU A 95 6.26 16.02 0.33
C LEU A 95 7.17 15.12 1.16
N ILE A 96 6.74 13.89 1.44
CA ILE A 96 7.56 12.90 2.16
C ILE A 96 8.80 12.53 1.34
N ASP A 97 8.63 12.28 0.04
CA ASP A 97 9.74 11.93 -0.86
C ASP A 97 10.73 13.09 -1.01
N GLU A 98 10.24 14.31 -1.24
CA GLU A 98 11.06 15.52 -1.31
C GLU A 98 11.82 15.77 -0.01
N PHE A 99 11.18 15.57 1.14
CA PHE A 99 11.82 15.70 2.46
C PHE A 99 12.87 14.62 2.68
N TYR A 100 12.60 13.38 2.28
CA TYR A 100 13.53 12.25 2.40
C TYR A 100 14.79 12.45 1.55
N GLN A 101 14.65 13.04 0.36
CA GLN A 101 15.77 13.33 -0.54
C GLN A 101 16.68 14.49 -0.06
N GLN A 102 16.25 15.28 0.93
CA GLN A 102 17.11 16.31 1.51
C GLN A 102 18.27 15.71 2.32
N SER A 103 19.37 16.44 2.46
CA SER A 103 20.47 16.05 3.35
C SER A 103 20.02 15.94 4.81
N SER A 104 20.60 14.99 5.56
CA SER A 104 20.30 14.77 6.98
C SER A 104 20.36 16.04 7.84
N VAL A 105 21.33 16.93 7.58
CA VAL A 105 21.46 18.21 8.29
C VAL A 105 20.21 19.09 8.07
N LYS A 106 19.84 19.33 6.80
CA LYS A 106 18.64 20.12 6.45
C LYS A 106 17.35 19.53 7.01
N GLN A 107 17.21 18.20 7.03
CA GLN A 107 16.05 17.54 7.65
C GLN A 107 15.96 17.88 9.13
N SER A 108 17.07 17.74 9.86
CA SER A 108 17.13 18.04 11.29
C SER A 108 16.84 19.51 11.60
N ASP A 109 17.31 20.43 10.75
CA ASP A 109 17.06 21.86 10.90
C ASP A 109 15.58 22.21 10.69
N LEU A 110 14.93 21.61 9.68
CA LEU A 110 13.50 21.81 9.42
C LEU A 110 12.65 21.34 10.61
N LEU A 111 12.94 20.14 11.13
CA LEU A 111 12.20 19.55 12.26
C LEU A 111 12.35 20.39 13.53
N ARG A 112 13.52 20.98 13.76
CA ARG A 112 13.77 21.90 14.88
C ARG A 112 12.99 23.20 14.74
N LYS A 113 12.88 23.76 13.53
CA LYS A 113 12.15 25.01 13.28
C LYS A 113 10.64 24.88 13.54
N THR A 114 10.07 23.71 13.29
CA THR A 114 8.63 23.45 13.44
C THR A 114 8.20 23.16 14.88
N SER A 115 9.14 22.95 15.81
CA SER A 115 8.84 22.71 17.22
C SER A 115 8.78 24.04 17.99
N ARG A 116 7.73 24.83 17.78
CA ARG A 116 7.35 25.97 18.64
C ARG A 116 5.85 26.16 18.67
#